data_AF-A0A412JI73-F1
#
_entry.id   AF-A0A412JI73-F1
#
_cell.length_a   1.000
_cell.length_b   1.000
_cell.length_c   1.000
_cell.angle_alpha   90.00
_cell.angle_beta   90.00
_cell.angle_gamma   90.00
#
_symmetry.space_group_name_H-M   'P 1'
#
loop_
_entity.id
_entity.type
_entity.pdbx_description
1 polymer ?
#
loop_
_entity_poly.entity_id
_entity_poly.type
_entity_poly.pdbx_seq_one_letter_code
_entity_poly.pdbx_strand_id
1 'polypeptide(L)'
;MKNENNIADMLNKPLFQATVSDLVEVFKLCGYTGEHEALSSGTPSVKRNYVYGLSGLSKLFGCSVSTAQRIKSSGILDSAIVQYGRLIVVDADLALELMKACHRQ
;
A
#
# COMPACT_ATOMS: atom_id res chain seq x y z
N MET A 1 -35.82 -1.74 15.95
CA MET A 1 -36.63 -2.44 14.92
C MET A 1 -36.95 -1.40 13.86
N LYS A 2 -36.49 -1.39 12.61
CA LYS A 2 -35.71 -2.27 11.73
C LYS A 2 -34.98 -1.32 10.78
N ASN A 3 -33.68 -1.46 10.51
CA ASN A 3 -33.04 -0.72 9.40
C ASN A 3 -32.19 -1.61 8.48
N GLU A 4 -32.32 -2.93 8.60
CA GLU A 4 -31.60 -3.89 7.75
C GLU A 4 -32.24 -4.00 6.35
N ASN A 5 -33.52 -3.59 6.21
CA ASN A 5 -34.23 -3.59 4.93
C ASN A 5 -34.00 -2.33 4.07
N ASN A 6 -33.22 -1.34 4.54
CA ASN A 6 -33.05 -0.05 3.83
C ASN A 6 -31.76 0.02 3.00
N ILE A 7 -30.77 -0.84 3.28
CA ILE A 7 -29.43 -0.75 2.69
C ILE A 7 -29.44 -1.18 1.22
N ALA A 8 -30.14 -2.28 0.90
CA ALA A 8 -30.30 -2.72 -0.48
C ALA A 8 -31.07 -1.69 -1.32
N ASP A 9 -32.10 -1.06 -0.73
CA ASP A 9 -32.83 0.03 -1.36
C ASP A 9 -31.97 1.27 -1.60
N MET A 10 -31.00 1.58 -0.72
CA MET A 10 -30.05 2.68 -0.95
C MET A 10 -29.08 2.39 -2.11
N LEU A 11 -28.60 1.14 -2.26
CA LEU A 11 -27.72 0.73 -3.35
C LEU A 11 -28.43 0.67 -4.71
N ASN A 12 -29.73 0.42 -4.72
CA ASN A 12 -30.55 0.35 -5.93
C ASN A 12 -31.08 1.72 -6.39
N LYS A 13 -30.88 2.79 -5.60
CA LYS A 13 -31.24 4.16 -6.00
C LYS A 13 -30.17 4.75 -6.92
N PRO A 14 -30.57 5.51 -7.95
CA PRO A 14 -29.60 6.24 -8.75
C PRO A 14 -28.97 7.39 -7.95
N LEU A 15 -27.69 7.65 -8.16
CA LEU A 15 -26.90 8.63 -7.39
C LEU A 15 -27.51 10.05 -7.35
N PHE A 16 -28.19 10.48 -8.42
CA PHE A 16 -28.81 11.81 -8.48
C PHE A 16 -30.02 11.97 -7.55
N GLN A 17 -30.56 10.86 -7.04
CA GLN A 17 -31.67 10.84 -6.08
C GLN A 17 -31.17 10.61 -4.64
N ALA A 18 -29.88 10.28 -4.47
CA ALA A 18 -29.28 10.08 -3.17
C ALA A 18 -29.05 11.42 -2.46
N THR A 19 -29.33 11.46 -1.17
CA THR A 19 -29.01 12.62 -0.35
C THR A 19 -27.56 12.56 0.12
N VAL A 20 -27.00 13.71 0.55
CA VAL A 20 -25.65 13.75 1.14
C VAL A 20 -25.54 12.83 2.36
N SER A 21 -26.63 12.67 3.13
CA SER A 21 -26.68 11.75 4.27
C SER A 21 -26.50 10.30 3.85
N ASP A 22 -27.19 9.88 2.77
CA ASP A 22 -27.09 8.51 2.24
C ASP A 22 -25.65 8.19 1.80
N LEU A 23 -24.98 9.15 1.16
CA LEU A 23 -23.59 8.99 0.76
C LEU A 23 -22.67 8.82 1.97
N VAL A 24 -22.80 9.68 2.99
CA VAL A 24 -21.97 9.60 4.21
C VAL A 24 -22.16 8.26 4.92
N GLU A 25 -23.37 7.69 4.91
CA GLU A 25 -23.66 6.39 5.49
C GLU A 25 -22.99 5.25 4.70
N VAL A 26 -23.05 5.28 3.37
CA VAL A 26 -22.34 4.33 2.50
C VAL A 26 -20.82 4.41 2.69
N PHE A 27 -20.25 5.61 2.77
CA PHE A 27 -18.81 5.80 2.98
C PHE A 27 -18.34 5.26 4.34
N LYS A 28 -19.12 5.46 5.41
CA LYS A 28 -18.85 4.90 6.74
C LYS A 28 -18.94 3.37 6.74
N LEU A 29 -19.93 2.80 6.04
CA LEU A 29 -20.09 1.36 5.91
C LEU A 29 -18.91 0.73 5.17
N CYS A 30 -18.42 1.39 4.11
CA CYS A 30 -17.34 0.90 3.28
C CYS A 30 -15.94 1.04 3.94
N GLY A 31 -15.86 1.56 5.18
CA GLY A 31 -14.60 1.70 5.91
C GLY A 31 -13.67 2.78 5.33
N TYR A 32 -14.20 3.71 4.53
CA TYR A 32 -13.47 4.88 4.06
C TYR A 32 -13.67 6.04 5.03
N THR A 33 -13.30 5.85 6.29
CA THR A 33 -12.92 6.96 7.15
C THR A 33 -11.51 7.36 6.73
N GLY A 34 -11.24 8.65 6.60
CA GLY A 34 -9.96 9.20 6.14
C GLY A 34 -8.78 8.95 7.09
N GLU A 35 -8.81 7.88 7.87
CA GLU A 35 -7.66 7.35 8.58
C GLU A 35 -6.99 6.31 7.68
N HIS A 36 -5.86 6.72 7.14
CA HIS A 36 -4.89 5.83 6.52
C HIS A 36 -4.31 4.96 7.66
N GLU A 37 -5.09 4.02 8.17
CA GLU A 37 -4.68 3.10 9.22
C GLU A 37 -3.65 2.15 8.59
N ALA A 38 -2.38 2.38 8.92
CA ALA A 38 -1.33 1.41 8.72
C ALA A 38 -1.78 0.11 9.40
N LEU A 39 -2.14 -0.88 8.57
CA LEU A 39 -2.64 -2.19 8.94
C LEU A 39 -1.62 -2.97 9.80
N SER A 40 -1.51 -2.61 11.07
CA SER A 40 -0.86 -3.39 12.12
C SER A 40 -1.87 -4.38 12.70
N SER A 41 -2.40 -5.27 11.85
CA SER A 41 -3.13 -6.44 12.34
C SER A 41 -2.13 -7.48 12.85
N GLY A 42 -2.15 -7.65 14.17
CA GLY A 42 -1.40 -8.62 14.93
C GLY A 42 -1.78 -10.05 14.56
N THR A 43 -0.84 -10.73 13.92
CA THR A 43 -0.59 -12.17 13.97
C THR A 43 0.90 -12.31 13.62
N PRO A 44 1.70 -13.22 14.24
CA PRO A 44 3.05 -13.51 13.77
C PRO A 44 2.99 -14.37 12.50
N SER A 45 2.09 -14.04 11.57
CA SER A 45 2.31 -14.40 10.18
C SER A 45 3.42 -13.46 9.73
N VAL A 46 4.53 -14.03 9.26
CA VAL A 46 5.65 -13.28 8.69
C VAL A 46 5.10 -12.49 7.49
N LYS A 47 4.52 -11.32 7.76
CA LYS A 47 4.06 -10.37 6.76
C LYS A 47 5.32 -9.88 6.09
N ARG A 48 5.69 -10.53 4.99
CA ARG A 48 6.77 -10.04 4.13
C ARG A 48 6.36 -8.66 3.65
N ASN A 49 7.15 -7.67 4.03
CA ASN A 49 6.88 -6.30 3.70
C ASN A 49 7.33 -6.06 2.26
N TYR A 50 6.39 -6.04 1.32
CA TYR A 50 6.70 -5.72 -0.07
C TYR A 50 6.46 -4.25 -0.37
N VAL A 51 7.38 -3.69 -1.16
CA VAL A 51 7.40 -2.30 -1.56
C VAL A 51 7.32 -2.22 -3.08
N TYR A 52 6.55 -1.27 -3.59
CA TYR A 52 6.21 -1.20 -5.01
C TYR A 52 6.81 0.02 -5.68
N GLY A 53 7.43 -0.20 -6.83
CA GLY A 53 7.99 0.84 -7.68
C GLY A 53 9.21 1.54 -7.09
N LEU A 54 9.74 2.48 -7.88
CA LEU A 54 10.85 3.34 -7.46
C LEU A 54 10.46 4.30 -6.33
N SER A 55 9.20 4.76 -6.29
CA SER A 55 8.71 5.61 -5.21
C SER A 55 8.61 4.86 -3.88
N GLY A 56 8.21 3.59 -3.92
CA GLY A 56 8.26 2.75 -2.73
C GLY A 56 9.70 2.56 -2.25
N LEU A 57 10.60 2.22 -3.17
CA LEU A 57 12.02 2.01 -2.87
C LEU A 57 12.66 3.27 -2.25
N SER A 58 12.34 4.44 -2.78
CA SER A 58 12.85 5.70 -2.26
C SER A 58 12.33 6.00 -0.85
N LYS A 59 11.06 5.69 -0.57
CA LYS A 59 10.46 5.82 0.77
C LYS A 59 11.08 4.83 1.77
N LEU A 60 11.37 3.60 1.34
CA LEU A 60 12.01 2.58 2.18
C LEU A 60 13.36 3.05 2.71
N PHE A 61 14.18 3.66 1.84
CA PHE A 61 15.52 4.14 2.19
C PHE A 61 15.57 5.59 2.67
N GLY A 62 14.46 6.33 2.60
CA GLY A 62 14.44 7.77 2.88
C GLY A 62 15.29 8.60 1.92
N CYS A 63 15.45 8.14 0.66
CA CYS A 63 16.30 8.78 -0.35
C CYS A 63 15.47 9.41 -1.48
N SER A 64 16.13 10.19 -2.34
CA SER A 64 15.47 10.74 -3.54
C SER A 64 15.20 9.64 -4.58
N VAL A 65 14.22 9.86 -5.46
CA VAL A 65 13.89 8.91 -6.55
C VAL A 65 15.11 8.66 -7.46
N SER A 66 15.89 9.69 -7.75
CA SER A 66 17.12 9.57 -8.56
C SER A 66 18.19 8.72 -7.87
N THR A 67 18.28 8.78 -6.53
CA THR A 67 19.20 7.94 -5.76
C THR A 67 18.73 6.50 -5.70
N ALA A 68 17.43 6.27 -5.49
CA ALA A 68 16.84 4.94 -5.57
C ALA A 68 17.05 4.30 -6.96
N GLN A 69 16.95 5.08 -8.03
CA GLN A 69 17.28 4.63 -9.39
C GLN A 69 18.74 4.21 -9.51
N ARG A 70 19.70 4.99 -8.97
CA ARG A 70 21.12 4.63 -8.98
C ARG A 70 21.39 3.33 -8.22
N ILE A 71 20.80 3.17 -7.04
CA ILE A 71 20.92 1.97 -6.20
C ILE A 71 20.33 0.74 -6.90
N LYS A 72 19.20 0.91 -7.61
CA LYS A 72 18.64 -0.14 -8.46
C LYS A 72 19.57 -0.48 -9.63
N SER A 73 20.12 0.53 -10.31
CA SER A 73 21.01 0.32 -11.45
C SER A 73 22.39 -0.22 -11.06
N SER A 74 22.82 -0.09 -9.80
CA SER A 74 24.09 -0.62 -9.32
C SER A 74 24.07 -2.12 -9.05
N GLY A 75 22.90 -2.78 -9.12
CA GLY A 75 22.77 -4.24 -8.98
C GLY A 75 22.85 -4.76 -7.54
N ILE A 76 22.99 -3.89 -6.53
CA ILE A 76 23.17 -4.29 -5.12
C ILE A 76 21.90 -4.98 -4.58
N LEU A 77 20.73 -4.63 -5.12
CA LEU A 77 19.42 -5.14 -4.69
C LEU A 77 18.84 -6.21 -5.63
N ASP A 78 19.62 -6.75 -6.57
CA ASP A 78 19.07 -7.66 -7.59
C ASP A 78 18.43 -8.92 -6.99
N SER A 79 18.90 -9.39 -5.82
CA SER A 79 18.28 -10.51 -5.10
C SER A 79 16.97 -10.15 -4.37
N ALA A 80 16.71 -8.86 -4.12
CA ALA A 80 15.51 -8.36 -3.45
C ALA A 80 14.46 -7.81 -4.43
N ILE A 81 14.83 -7.57 -5.69
CA ILE A 81 13.97 -6.93 -6.69
C ILE A 81 13.45 -7.97 -7.68
N VAL A 82 12.14 -7.99 -7.88
CA VAL A 82 11.50 -8.68 -9.00
C VAL A 82 10.90 -7.62 -9.94
N GLN A 83 11.33 -7.64 -11.19
CA GLN A 83 10.87 -6.69 -12.21
C GLN A 83 10.17 -7.41 -13.38
N TYR A 84 8.95 -6.96 -13.69
CA TYR A 84 8.21 -7.35 -14.89
C TYR A 84 7.90 -6.08 -15.69
N GLY A 85 8.73 -5.77 -16.69
CA GLY A 85 8.59 -4.53 -17.46
C GLY A 85 8.74 -3.29 -16.57
N ARG A 86 7.67 -2.49 -16.43
CA ARG A 86 7.63 -1.30 -15.55
C ARG A 86 7.19 -1.62 -14.11
N LEU A 87 6.66 -2.82 -13.87
CA LEU A 87 6.32 -3.27 -12.52
C LEU A 87 7.61 -3.64 -11.79
N ILE A 88 7.80 -3.06 -10.61
CA ILE A 88 8.92 -3.36 -9.72
C ILE A 88 8.33 -3.71 -8.37
N VAL A 89 8.64 -4.91 -7.88
CA VAL A 89 8.27 -5.38 -6.55
C VAL A 89 9.57 -5.64 -5.79
N VAL A 90 9.68 -5.10 -4.59
CA VAL A 90 10.89 -5.18 -3.77
C VAL A 90 10.53 -5.79 -2.43
N ASP A 91 11.28 -6.80 -2.00
CA ASP A 91 11.23 -7.30 -0.63
C ASP A 91 11.98 -6.31 0.28
N ALA A 92 11.26 -5.67 1.20
CA ALA A 92 11.79 -4.58 2.02
C ALA A 92 12.83 -5.05 3.03
N ASP A 93 12.59 -6.21 3.64
CA ASP A 93 13.43 -6.75 4.70
C ASP A 93 14.78 -7.17 4.12
N LEU A 94 14.75 -7.89 2.98
CA LEU A 94 15.96 -8.29 2.26
C LEU A 94 16.73 -7.08 1.69
N ALA A 95 16.03 -6.08 1.15
CA ALA A 95 16.67 -4.87 0.64
C ALA A 95 17.45 -4.10 1.72
N LEU A 96 16.91 -4.02 2.94
CA LEU A 96 17.58 -3.39 4.08
C LEU A 96 18.80 -4.19 4.55
N GLU A 97 18.72 -5.53 4.54
CA GLU A 97 19.84 -6.40 4.89
C GLU A 97 21.02 -6.24 3.92
N LEU A 98 20.74 -6.30 2.61
CA LEU A 98 21.75 -6.12 1.56
C LEU A 98 22.43 -4.74 1.66
N MET A 99 21.65 -3.71 1.98
CA MET A 99 22.19 -2.36 2.10
C MET A 99 23.14 -2.23 3.30
N LYS A 100 22.80 -2.85 4.43
CA LYS A 100 23.67 -2.92 5.61
C LYS A 100 24.96 -3.70 5.32
N ALA A 101 24.88 -4.78 4.55
CA ALA A 101 26.05 -5.57 4.16
C ALA A 101 27.01 -4.76 3.28
N CYS A 102 26.47 -3.98 2.34
CA CYS A 102 27.27 -3.13 1.44
C CYS A 102 28.02 -2.00 2.18
N HIS A 103 27.42 -1.39 3.21
CA HIS A 103 28.06 -0.29 3.95
C HIS A 103 29.19 -0.74 4.88
N ARG A 104 29.25 -2.05 5.20
CA ARG A 104 30.30 -2.61 6.07
C ARG A 104 31.55 -3.07 5.29
N GLN A 105 31.56 -2.91 3.96
CA GLN A 105 32.67 -3.28 3.07
C GLN A 105 33.44 -2.05 2.59
#